data_AF-A0A2W6SXJ1-F1
#
_entry.id   AF-A0A2W6SXJ1-F1
#
_cell.length_a   1.000
_cell.length_b   1.000
_cell.length_c   1.000
_cell.angle_alpha   90.00
_cell.angle_beta   90.00
_cell.angle_gamma   90.00
#
_symmetry.space_group_name_H-M   'P 1'
#
loop_
_entity.id
_entity.type
_entity.pdbx_description
1 polymer ?
#
loop_
_entity_poly.entity_id
_entity_poly.type
_entity_poly.pdbx_seq_one_letter_code
_entity_poly.pdbx_strand_id
1 'polypeptide(L)'
;IAVRVSNGSGKGQFIADKPYYLEVEGQKIDLKFEWKYKIGAKVDRIAPGQTFIRWKPTGLYNAMINPLINYNIKGALWYQGESNTGKPKEYGDLLTTMITDWRNKFNNKEMPFITVQLANFMESKAQPIESNWAELRDQQRKVSLQVPNAGLAVIIDIGEWNDIHPLDKKTVGDRLALQAMKLAYGKNIIADGPVYQSMKVDGNKIVLTFKAGTDDFAPVAELKGFAIKNAEGKWAWAKAKIEGKTVVVWNDSVTNPVAVRYDWADNPDGNLKNKTGLPASPFTTE
;
A
#
# COMPACT_ATOMS: atom_id res chain seq x y z
N ILE A 1 30.30 -16.42 15.83
CA ILE A 1 29.28 -15.40 16.18
C ILE A 1 28.24 -16.07 17.07
N ALA A 2 27.88 -15.48 18.20
CA ALA A 2 26.79 -15.97 19.05
C ALA A 2 25.77 -14.83 19.20
N VAL A 3 24.49 -15.11 18.94
CA VAL A 3 23.41 -14.15 19.05
C VAL A 3 22.44 -14.63 20.13
N ARG A 4 22.14 -13.76 21.11
CA ARG A 4 21.10 -14.04 22.10
C ARG A 4 19.77 -13.52 21.56
N VAL A 5 18.80 -14.41 21.43
CA VAL A 5 17.45 -14.07 20.99
C VAL A 5 16.48 -14.27 22.15
N SER A 6 15.61 -13.30 22.39
CA SER A 6 14.49 -13.39 23.32
C SER A 6 13.19 -13.40 22.52
N ASN A 7 12.45 -14.51 22.57
CA ASN A 7 11.14 -14.60 21.92
C ASN A 7 10.03 -14.51 22.97
N GLY A 8 9.22 -13.45 22.91
CA GLY A 8 8.14 -13.18 23.85
C GLY A 8 6.77 -13.74 23.43
N SER A 9 6.58 -14.11 22.16
CA SER A 9 5.30 -14.63 21.64
C SER A 9 5.49 -15.30 20.28
N GLY A 10 4.61 -16.27 19.95
CA GLY A 10 4.66 -16.96 18.66
C GLY A 10 5.92 -17.83 18.48
N LYS A 11 6.20 -18.20 17.23
CA LYS A 11 7.36 -19.04 16.87
C LYS A 11 8.47 -18.15 16.30
N GLY A 12 9.58 -18.05 17.02
CA GLY A 12 10.78 -17.38 16.52
C GLY A 12 11.38 -18.14 15.34
N GLN A 13 11.68 -17.43 14.25
CA GLN A 13 12.28 -17.99 13.04
C GLN A 13 13.04 -16.90 12.27
N PHE A 14 13.97 -17.32 11.43
CA PHE A 14 14.48 -16.46 10.36
C PHE A 14 13.43 -16.35 9.26
N ILE A 15 13.29 -15.17 8.67
CA ILE A 15 12.38 -14.89 7.55
C ILE A 15 13.09 -15.31 6.26
N ALA A 16 12.43 -16.11 5.43
CA ALA A 16 12.99 -16.58 4.16
C ALA A 16 13.45 -15.40 3.29
N ASP A 17 14.42 -15.64 2.40
CA ASP A 17 14.96 -14.70 1.40
C ASP A 17 15.49 -13.34 1.90
N LYS A 18 15.48 -13.08 3.21
CA LYS A 18 16.11 -11.88 3.78
C LYS A 18 17.63 -12.03 3.78
N PRO A 19 18.37 -10.92 3.57
CA PRO A 19 19.82 -10.95 3.63
C PRO A 19 20.27 -11.14 5.08
N TYR A 20 20.87 -12.30 5.37
CA TYR A 20 21.54 -12.56 6.64
C TYR A 20 23.04 -12.64 6.39
N TYR A 21 23.74 -11.55 6.65
CA TYR A 21 25.20 -11.49 6.58
C TYR A 21 25.76 -10.51 7.62
N LEU A 22 27.01 -10.69 8.02
CA LEU A 22 27.81 -9.61 8.64
C LEU A 22 28.64 -8.94 7.56
N GLU A 23 28.69 -7.61 7.58
CA GLU A 23 29.57 -6.85 6.70
C GLU A 23 30.62 -6.10 7.52
N VAL A 24 31.89 -6.40 7.24
CA VAL A 24 33.05 -5.80 7.90
C VAL A 24 34.04 -5.41 6.81
N GLU A 25 34.36 -4.12 6.71
CA GLU A 25 35.31 -3.58 5.71
C GLU A 25 34.99 -4.03 4.26
N GLY A 26 33.70 -4.12 3.92
CA GLY A 26 33.23 -4.56 2.60
C GLY A 26 33.26 -6.07 2.36
N GLN A 27 33.74 -6.88 3.31
CA GLN A 27 33.61 -8.33 3.28
C GLN A 27 32.28 -8.77 3.88
N LYS A 28 31.52 -9.58 3.14
CA LYS A 28 30.26 -10.17 3.59
C LYS A 28 30.46 -11.61 4.05
N ILE A 29 30.15 -11.87 5.31
CA ILE A 29 30.14 -13.21 5.90
C ILE A 29 28.69 -13.68 5.94
N ASP A 30 28.35 -14.69 5.13
CA ASP A 30 27.00 -15.27 5.07
C ASP A 30 26.62 -15.90 6.41
N LEU A 31 25.39 -15.67 6.87
CA LEU A 31 24.81 -16.22 8.08
C LEU A 31 23.69 -17.25 7.81
N LYS A 32 23.42 -17.58 6.54
CA LYS A 32 22.38 -18.54 6.10
C LYS A 32 22.82 -20.01 6.20
N PHE A 33 23.55 -20.36 7.24
CA PHE A 33 23.92 -21.74 7.54
C PHE A 33 23.11 -22.26 8.73
N GLU A 34 23.27 -23.54 9.06
CA GLU A 34 22.58 -24.14 10.19
C GLU A 34 23.10 -23.60 11.52
N TRP A 35 22.23 -22.96 12.30
CA TRP A 35 22.57 -22.44 13.62
C TRP A 35 22.37 -23.52 14.68
N LYS A 36 23.47 -23.89 15.35
CA LYS A 36 23.37 -24.58 16.64
C LYS A 36 22.75 -23.61 17.66
N TYR A 37 21.73 -24.06 18.37
CA TYR A 37 21.09 -23.26 19.42
C TYR A 37 21.01 -24.02 20.73
N LYS A 38 20.97 -23.27 21.83
CA LYS A 38 20.69 -23.78 23.17
C LYS A 38 19.61 -22.92 23.78
N ILE A 39 18.56 -23.55 24.32
CA ILE A 39 17.55 -22.84 25.09
C ILE A 39 18.19 -22.44 26.42
N GLY A 40 18.40 -21.13 26.60
CA GLY A 40 19.02 -20.59 27.81
C GLY A 40 18.05 -20.53 29.00
N ALA A 41 16.83 -20.08 28.77
CA ALA A 41 15.77 -20.03 29.76
C ALA A 41 14.42 -20.19 29.06
N LYS A 42 13.48 -20.88 29.72
CA LYS A 42 12.09 -20.97 29.29
C LYS A 42 11.22 -20.36 30.37
N VAL A 43 10.31 -19.48 29.97
CA VAL A 43 9.34 -18.88 30.88
C VAL A 43 8.04 -19.65 30.72
N ASP A 44 7.78 -20.59 31.63
CA ASP A 44 6.62 -21.50 31.54
C ASP A 44 5.29 -20.86 31.99
N ARG A 45 5.35 -19.66 32.59
CA ARG A 45 4.18 -18.88 32.98
C ARG A 45 4.10 -17.62 32.15
N ILE A 46 2.96 -17.40 31.52
CA ILE A 46 2.68 -16.13 30.84
C ILE A 46 2.81 -15.02 31.88
N ALA A 47 3.65 -14.01 31.61
CA ALA A 47 3.77 -12.85 32.47
C ALA A 47 2.38 -12.21 32.69
N PRO A 48 2.10 -11.60 33.86
CA PRO A 48 0.85 -10.88 34.06
C PRO A 48 0.61 -9.92 32.90
N GLY A 49 -0.63 -9.88 32.40
CA GLY A 49 -0.99 -9.03 31.26
C GLY A 49 -0.62 -7.58 31.55
N GLN A 50 0.20 -6.98 30.69
CA GLN A 50 0.51 -5.56 30.80
C GLN A 50 -0.59 -4.72 30.16
N THR A 51 -0.93 -3.59 30.80
CA THR A 51 -1.76 -2.59 30.11
C THR A 51 -0.90 -1.89 29.08
N PHE A 52 -1.11 -2.24 27.83
CA PHE A 52 -0.48 -1.57 26.71
C PHE A 52 -1.30 -0.36 26.32
N ILE A 53 -0.94 0.81 26.85
CA ILE A 53 -1.61 2.10 26.56
C ILE A 53 -1.70 2.36 25.05
N ARG A 54 -0.69 1.93 24.27
CA ARG A 54 -0.70 2.02 22.80
C ARG A 54 -1.87 1.29 22.12
N TRP A 55 -2.44 0.28 22.77
CA TRP A 55 -3.58 -0.50 22.26
C TRP A 55 -4.92 -0.04 22.86
N LYS A 56 -4.92 1.00 23.71
CA LYS A 56 -6.16 1.61 24.20
C LYS A 56 -6.62 2.68 23.22
N PRO A 57 -7.94 2.84 22.99
CA PRO A 57 -8.47 3.91 22.17
C PRO A 57 -7.86 5.25 22.58
N THR A 58 -7.43 6.06 21.61
CA THR A 58 -6.79 7.37 21.79
C THR A 58 -5.44 7.40 22.53
N GLY A 59 -4.93 6.25 23.01
CA GLY A 59 -3.71 6.20 23.83
C GLY A 59 -2.48 6.75 23.11
N LEU A 60 -2.23 6.30 21.88
CA LEU A 60 -1.12 6.80 21.05
C LEU A 60 -1.30 8.28 20.69
N TYR A 61 -2.52 8.69 20.33
CA TYR A 61 -2.80 10.09 20.00
C TYR A 61 -2.46 11.02 21.18
N ASN A 62 -2.95 10.69 22.39
CA ASN A 62 -2.72 11.53 23.57
C ASN A 62 -1.25 11.55 24.00
N ALA A 63 -0.52 10.45 23.80
CA ALA A 63 0.89 10.36 24.17
C ALA A 63 1.83 11.04 23.15
N MET A 64 1.50 11.00 21.85
CA MET A 64 2.44 11.39 20.78
C MET A 64 2.03 12.64 20.01
N ILE A 65 0.73 12.83 19.74
CA ILE A 65 0.25 13.89 18.85
C ILE A 65 -0.31 15.07 19.65
N ASN A 66 -1.11 14.80 20.67
CA ASN A 66 -1.74 15.83 21.49
C ASN A 66 -0.73 16.83 22.11
N PRO A 67 0.49 16.43 22.55
CA PRO A 67 1.49 17.38 23.04
C PRO A 67 2.02 18.34 21.98
N LEU A 68 1.81 18.03 20.69
CA LEU A 68 2.32 18.80 19.55
C LEU A 68 1.29 19.79 18.99
N ILE A 69 0.04 19.80 19.46
CA ILE A 69 -1.06 20.57 18.82
C ILE A 69 -0.83 22.09 18.81
N ASN A 70 0.02 22.60 19.70
CA ASN A 70 0.38 24.01 19.78
C ASN A 70 1.58 24.39 18.88
N TYR A 71 2.15 23.43 18.15
CA TYR A 71 3.20 23.68 17.16
C TYR A 71 2.59 24.00 15.80
N ASN A 72 3.23 24.91 15.08
CA ASN A 72 2.93 25.14 13.68
C ASN A 72 3.49 23.98 12.84
N ILE A 73 2.64 23.04 12.46
CA ILE A 73 3.00 21.96 11.54
C ILE A 73 2.55 22.28 10.11
N LYS A 74 3.37 21.87 9.14
CA LYS A 74 3.07 22.10 7.72
C LYS A 74 2.14 21.05 7.14
N GLY A 75 2.08 19.86 7.72
CA GLY A 75 1.32 18.72 7.23
C GLY A 75 1.60 17.46 8.04
N ALA A 76 0.91 16.37 7.70
CA ALA A 76 1.09 15.06 8.30
C ALA A 76 1.41 13.99 7.24
N LEU A 77 2.33 13.09 7.56
CA LEU A 77 2.59 11.87 6.81
C LEU A 77 2.07 10.69 7.64
N TRP A 78 1.26 9.82 7.04
CA TRP A 78 0.62 8.72 7.74
C TRP A 78 0.86 7.40 7.01
N TYR A 79 1.59 6.48 7.64
CA TYR A 79 1.80 5.13 7.14
C TYR A 79 1.27 4.13 8.16
N GLN A 80 0.06 3.67 7.92
CA GLN A 80 -0.59 2.63 8.70
C GLN A 80 -1.70 2.00 7.86
N GLY A 81 -2.06 0.77 8.20
CA GLY A 81 -3.28 0.12 7.74
C GLY A 81 -3.28 -1.39 7.88
N GLU A 82 -2.09 -1.98 8.04
CA GLU A 82 -1.82 -3.42 8.07
C GLU A 82 -2.71 -4.15 9.09
N SER A 83 -2.83 -3.58 10.30
CA SER A 83 -3.65 -4.13 11.39
C SER A 83 -5.17 -3.89 11.22
N ASN A 84 -5.58 -3.09 10.22
CA ASN A 84 -6.97 -2.79 9.92
C ASN A 84 -7.53 -3.61 8.74
N THR A 85 -6.69 -4.45 8.12
CA THR A 85 -7.09 -5.32 7.00
C THR A 85 -8.14 -6.36 7.39
N GLY A 86 -8.40 -6.59 8.68
CA GLY A 86 -9.57 -7.37 9.12
C GLY A 86 -10.93 -6.68 8.86
N LYS A 87 -10.94 -5.35 8.71
CA LYS A 87 -12.14 -4.52 8.50
C LYS A 87 -11.83 -3.33 7.58
N PRO A 88 -11.47 -3.58 6.31
CA PRO A 88 -10.90 -2.55 5.45
C PRO A 88 -11.89 -1.40 5.18
N LYS A 89 -13.18 -1.68 5.02
CA LYS A 89 -14.19 -0.63 4.75
C LYS A 89 -14.29 0.42 5.87
N GLU A 90 -14.22 -0.01 7.12
CA GLU A 90 -14.22 0.88 8.30
C GLU A 90 -13.00 1.81 8.30
N TYR A 91 -11.88 1.37 7.72
CA TYR A 91 -10.64 2.15 7.68
C TYR A 91 -10.80 3.48 6.93
N GLY A 92 -11.58 3.52 5.83
CA GLY A 92 -11.82 4.74 5.08
C GLY A 92 -12.50 5.82 5.92
N ASP A 93 -13.52 5.43 6.68
CA ASP A 93 -14.24 6.33 7.59
C ASP A 93 -13.35 6.80 8.74
N LEU A 94 -12.58 5.89 9.34
CA LEU A 94 -11.64 6.21 10.42
C LEU A 94 -10.53 7.17 9.95
N LEU A 95 -9.94 6.92 8.78
CA LEU A 95 -8.89 7.77 8.22
C LEU A 95 -9.44 9.17 7.91
N THR A 96 -10.61 9.26 7.27
CA THR A 96 -11.28 10.54 6.97
C THR A 96 -11.59 11.33 8.25
N THR A 97 -12.09 10.64 9.28
CA THR A 97 -12.38 11.22 10.58
C THR A 97 -11.10 11.73 11.26
N MET A 98 -10.02 10.95 11.24
CA MET A 98 -8.74 11.34 11.82
C MET A 98 -8.15 12.58 11.12
N ILE A 99 -8.17 12.62 9.79
CA ILE A 99 -7.68 13.78 9.02
C ILE A 99 -8.44 15.05 9.44
N THR A 100 -9.77 14.96 9.52
CA THR A 100 -10.65 16.07 9.89
C THR A 100 -10.40 16.52 11.33
N ASP A 101 -10.30 15.58 12.27
CA ASP A 101 -10.02 15.85 13.69
C ASP A 101 -8.68 16.55 13.87
N TRP A 102 -7.61 16.06 13.24
CA TRP A 102 -6.29 16.66 13.35
C TRP A 102 -6.27 18.07 12.75
N ARG A 103 -6.86 18.26 11.56
CA ARG A 103 -7.00 19.60 10.94
C ARG A 103 -7.69 20.60 11.87
N ASN A 104 -8.76 20.17 12.55
CA ASN A 104 -9.46 21.02 13.52
C ASN A 104 -8.58 21.36 14.73
N LYS A 105 -7.88 20.37 15.29
CA LYS A 105 -7.03 20.55 16.48
C LYS A 105 -5.79 21.41 16.24
N PHE A 106 -5.19 21.30 15.06
CA PHE A 106 -4.10 22.17 14.61
C PHE A 106 -4.60 23.52 14.04
N ASN A 107 -5.91 23.77 14.07
CA ASN A 107 -6.55 24.96 13.51
C ASN A 107 -6.13 25.26 12.05
N ASN A 108 -6.00 24.22 11.23
CA ASN A 108 -5.60 24.30 9.84
C ASN A 108 -6.44 23.32 8.99
N LYS A 109 -7.58 23.80 8.50
CA LYS A 109 -8.51 23.01 7.66
C LYS A 109 -7.91 22.54 6.35
N GLU A 110 -6.93 23.28 5.84
CA GLU A 110 -6.20 22.98 4.62
C GLU A 110 -4.87 22.28 4.90
N MET A 111 -4.64 21.71 6.08
CA MET A 111 -3.38 21.03 6.36
C MET A 111 -3.20 19.82 5.41
N PRO A 112 -2.12 19.78 4.61
CA PRO A 112 -1.77 18.62 3.80
C PRO A 112 -1.71 17.33 4.63
N PHE A 113 -2.36 16.28 4.14
CA PHE A 113 -2.33 14.96 4.78
C PHE A 113 -1.98 13.89 3.76
N ILE A 114 -0.81 13.26 3.90
CA ILE A 114 -0.28 12.34 2.89
C ILE A 114 -0.23 10.95 3.47
N THR A 115 -1.05 10.05 2.90
CA THR A 115 -1.10 8.65 3.29
C THR A 115 -0.11 7.84 2.48
N VAL A 116 0.60 6.91 3.11
CA VAL A 116 1.34 5.85 2.40
C VAL A 116 0.40 4.67 2.19
N GLN A 117 0.21 4.27 0.94
CA GLN A 117 -0.58 3.08 0.62
C GLN A 117 0.14 1.83 1.13
N LEU A 118 -0.57 0.76 1.51
CA LEU A 118 0.13 -0.48 1.86
C LEU A 118 0.91 -1.06 0.66
N ALA A 119 2.13 -1.51 0.90
CA ALA A 119 2.95 -2.22 -0.09
C ALA A 119 2.38 -3.61 -0.41
N ASN A 120 2.89 -4.28 -1.45
CA ASN A 120 2.69 -5.71 -1.66
C ASN A 120 3.20 -6.53 -0.48
N PHE A 121 2.43 -7.57 -0.11
CA PHE A 121 2.74 -8.47 1.00
C PHE A 121 2.03 -9.81 0.80
N MET A 122 2.54 -10.88 1.39
CA MET A 122 2.07 -12.27 1.28
C MET A 122 2.32 -12.93 -0.08
N GLU A 123 1.99 -14.22 -0.18
CA GLU A 123 2.08 -14.98 -1.42
C GLU A 123 1.12 -14.45 -2.50
N SER A 124 1.60 -14.43 -3.74
CA SER A 124 0.75 -14.16 -4.91
C SER A 124 -0.34 -15.21 -5.03
N LYS A 125 -1.51 -14.80 -5.53
CA LYS A 125 -2.64 -15.71 -5.78
C LYS A 125 -2.71 -16.08 -7.26
N ALA A 126 -2.92 -17.36 -7.55
CA ALA A 126 -3.03 -17.86 -8.93
C ALA A 126 -4.34 -17.44 -9.62
N GLN A 127 -5.38 -17.11 -8.86
CA GLN A 127 -6.71 -16.72 -9.36
C GLN A 127 -7.07 -15.33 -8.85
N PRO A 128 -7.85 -14.54 -9.61
CA PRO A 128 -8.33 -13.24 -9.17
C PRO A 128 -9.44 -13.44 -8.13
N ILE A 129 -9.05 -13.37 -6.86
CA ILE A 129 -9.94 -13.57 -5.71
C ILE A 129 -10.05 -12.29 -4.87
N GLU A 130 -10.98 -12.30 -3.92
CA GLU A 130 -11.10 -11.21 -2.96
C GLU A 130 -9.83 -11.09 -2.09
N SER A 131 -9.45 -9.84 -1.80
CA SER A 131 -8.32 -9.50 -0.96
C SER A 131 -8.68 -8.31 -0.08
N ASN A 132 -8.70 -8.53 1.24
CA ASN A 132 -8.89 -7.44 2.19
C ASN A 132 -7.73 -6.44 2.17
N TRP A 133 -6.52 -6.90 1.80
CA TRP A 133 -5.36 -6.04 1.66
C TRP A 133 -5.53 -5.08 0.47
N ALA A 134 -6.02 -5.59 -0.66
CA ALA A 134 -6.38 -4.78 -1.82
C ALA A 134 -7.55 -3.81 -1.52
N GLU A 135 -8.59 -4.28 -0.84
CA GLU A 135 -9.71 -3.42 -0.41
C GLU A 135 -9.19 -2.28 0.48
N LEU A 136 -8.29 -2.54 1.44
CA LEU A 136 -7.73 -1.48 2.28
C LEU A 136 -6.89 -0.46 1.46
N ARG A 137 -6.10 -0.93 0.49
CA ARG A 137 -5.39 -0.03 -0.44
C ARG A 137 -6.37 0.85 -1.21
N ASP A 138 -7.49 0.29 -1.65
CA ASP A 138 -8.53 1.04 -2.35
C ASP A 138 -9.22 2.05 -1.43
N GLN A 139 -9.39 1.75 -0.14
CA GLN A 139 -9.87 2.72 0.85
C GLN A 139 -8.88 3.88 1.04
N GLN A 140 -7.57 3.59 1.14
CA GLN A 140 -6.52 4.62 1.16
C GLN A 140 -6.58 5.50 -0.11
N ARG A 141 -6.80 4.88 -1.28
CA ARG A 141 -6.99 5.59 -2.56
C ARG A 141 -8.23 6.47 -2.54
N LYS A 142 -9.39 5.94 -2.17
CA LYS A 142 -10.66 6.67 -2.10
C LYS A 142 -10.55 7.90 -1.21
N VAL A 143 -10.00 7.75 0.00
CA VAL A 143 -9.80 8.87 0.93
C VAL A 143 -8.91 9.95 0.31
N SER A 144 -7.81 9.59 -0.35
CA SER A 144 -6.93 10.56 -1.01
C SER A 144 -7.59 11.34 -2.15
N LEU A 145 -8.63 10.78 -2.77
CA LEU A 145 -9.37 11.42 -3.86
C LEU A 145 -10.56 12.25 -3.35
N GLN A 146 -11.16 11.85 -2.23
CA GLN A 146 -12.37 12.46 -1.68
C GLN A 146 -12.08 13.58 -0.68
N VAL A 147 -10.99 13.47 0.08
CA VAL A 147 -10.62 14.47 1.10
C VAL A 147 -9.77 15.56 0.46
N PRO A 148 -10.20 16.84 0.51
CA PRO A 148 -9.40 17.94 -0.03
C PRO A 148 -8.03 18.02 0.62
N ASN A 149 -7.01 18.40 -0.16
CA ASN A 149 -5.61 18.49 0.26
C ASN A 149 -5.05 17.21 0.94
N ALA A 150 -5.59 16.04 0.57
CA ALA A 150 -5.02 14.75 0.90
C ALA A 150 -4.22 14.20 -0.30
N GLY A 151 -3.18 13.43 -0.01
CA GLY A 151 -2.31 12.79 -1.00
C GLY A 151 -2.07 11.32 -0.69
N LEU A 152 -1.58 10.60 -1.69
CA LEU A 152 -1.26 9.17 -1.57
C LEU A 152 0.10 8.86 -2.17
N ALA A 153 1.02 8.34 -1.36
CA ALA A 153 2.23 7.70 -1.85
C ALA A 153 1.94 6.21 -2.09
N VAL A 154 1.76 5.83 -3.36
CA VAL A 154 1.60 4.43 -3.76
C VAL A 154 2.95 3.72 -3.63
N ILE A 155 3.01 2.57 -2.96
CA ILE A 155 4.24 1.80 -2.73
C ILE A 155 4.06 0.29 -2.98
N ILE A 156 3.08 -0.07 -3.81
CA ILE A 156 2.70 -1.46 -4.09
C ILE A 156 3.82 -2.29 -4.74
N ASP A 157 4.80 -1.65 -5.37
CA ASP A 157 5.87 -2.30 -6.13
C ASP A 157 7.21 -2.42 -5.38
N ILE A 158 7.26 -2.02 -4.10
CA ILE A 158 8.50 -1.95 -3.31
C ILE A 158 8.43 -2.63 -1.94
N GLY A 159 7.45 -3.51 -1.73
CA GLY A 159 7.36 -4.41 -0.57
C GLY A 159 7.87 -5.82 -0.87
N GLU A 160 7.84 -6.67 0.15
CA GLU A 160 8.25 -8.06 0.04
C GLU A 160 7.10 -9.01 0.38
N TRP A 161 7.03 -10.14 -0.32
CA TRP A 161 6.00 -11.16 -0.09
C TRP A 161 6.07 -11.79 1.31
N ASN A 162 7.26 -11.83 1.91
CA ASN A 162 7.56 -12.56 3.16
C ASN A 162 7.78 -11.66 4.37
N ASP A 163 7.71 -10.35 4.22
CA ASP A 163 7.87 -9.39 5.30
C ASP A 163 6.93 -8.22 5.11
N ILE A 164 6.17 -7.94 6.14
CA ILE A 164 5.20 -6.86 6.15
C ILE A 164 5.88 -5.48 6.20
N HIS A 165 7.19 -5.45 6.48
CA HIS A 165 7.99 -4.22 6.57
C HIS A 165 8.90 -4.05 5.34
N PRO A 166 8.50 -3.23 4.33
CA PRO A 166 9.33 -2.95 3.17
C PRO A 166 10.73 -2.49 3.54
N LEU A 167 11.77 -3.08 2.95
CA LEU A 167 13.16 -2.69 3.19
C LEU A 167 13.52 -1.39 2.48
N ASP A 168 12.94 -1.14 1.31
CA ASP A 168 13.17 0.09 0.54
C ASP A 168 12.37 1.29 1.10
N LYS A 169 12.75 1.73 2.31
CA LYS A 169 12.17 2.93 2.93
C LYS A 169 12.57 4.22 2.21
N LYS A 170 13.67 4.21 1.45
CA LYS A 170 14.11 5.39 0.72
C LYS A 170 13.09 5.74 -0.36
N THR A 171 12.67 4.77 -1.17
CA THR A 171 11.67 5.02 -2.21
C THR A 171 10.32 5.44 -1.63
N VAL A 172 9.93 4.91 -0.45
CA VAL A 172 8.74 5.41 0.28
C VAL A 172 8.89 6.91 0.60
N GLY A 173 10.04 7.31 1.15
CA GLY A 173 10.36 8.70 1.45
C GLY A 173 10.37 9.61 0.23
N ASP A 174 10.95 9.16 -0.88
CA ASP A 174 11.00 9.91 -2.14
C ASP A 174 9.59 10.16 -2.70
N ARG A 175 8.70 9.15 -2.64
CA ARG A 175 7.30 9.28 -3.09
C ARG A 175 6.47 10.19 -2.17
N LEU A 176 6.71 10.15 -0.85
CA LEU A 176 6.13 11.10 0.10
C LEU A 176 6.59 12.54 -0.18
N ALA A 177 7.87 12.72 -0.52
CA ALA A 177 8.42 14.03 -0.85
C ALA A 177 7.77 14.63 -2.10
N LEU A 178 7.50 13.82 -3.13
CA LEU A 178 6.75 14.28 -4.32
C LEU A 178 5.36 14.79 -3.95
N GLN A 179 4.62 14.03 -3.14
CA GLN A 179 3.29 14.44 -2.66
C GLN A 179 3.35 15.72 -1.81
N ALA A 180 4.36 15.85 -0.94
CA ALA A 180 4.55 17.05 -0.13
C ALA A 180 4.90 18.27 -0.99
N MET A 181 5.78 18.13 -1.98
CA MET A 181 6.14 19.20 -2.90
C MET A 181 4.94 19.72 -3.69
N LYS A 182 4.05 18.82 -4.11
CA LYS A 182 2.79 19.17 -4.76
C LYS A 182 1.82 19.87 -3.80
N LEU A 183 1.48 19.24 -2.66
CA LEU A 183 0.39 19.67 -1.78
C LEU A 183 0.79 20.78 -0.79
N ALA A 184 1.94 20.66 -0.15
CA ALA A 184 2.39 21.59 0.88
C ALA A 184 3.15 22.80 0.31
N TYR A 185 3.82 22.62 -0.83
CA TYR A 185 4.69 23.63 -1.44
C TYR A 185 4.20 24.14 -2.80
N GLY A 186 3.04 23.67 -3.28
CA GLY A 186 2.40 24.18 -4.50
C GLY A 186 3.21 24.00 -5.77
N LYS A 187 4.12 23.02 -5.82
CA LYS A 187 4.94 22.76 -7.00
C LYS A 187 4.11 22.05 -8.07
N ASN A 188 4.21 22.52 -9.31
CA ASN A 188 3.61 21.86 -10.46
C ASN A 188 4.49 20.69 -10.91
N ILE A 189 4.38 19.55 -10.22
CA ILE A 189 5.12 18.33 -10.50
C ILE A 189 4.16 17.12 -10.53
N ILE A 190 4.58 16.06 -11.22
CA ILE A 190 3.88 14.78 -11.20
C ILE A 190 4.25 14.06 -9.90
N ALA A 191 3.25 13.81 -9.06
CA ALA A 191 3.39 13.10 -7.78
C ALA A 191 2.51 11.85 -7.68
N ASP A 192 1.59 11.66 -8.62
CA ASP A 192 0.70 10.51 -8.70
C ASP A 192 1.10 9.64 -9.89
N GLY A 193 1.02 8.32 -9.74
CA GLY A 193 0.93 7.39 -10.88
C GLY A 193 -0.44 7.51 -11.55
N PRO A 194 -0.76 6.63 -12.53
CA PRO A 194 -2.06 6.65 -13.18
C PRO A 194 -3.21 6.51 -12.18
N VAL A 195 -4.13 7.49 -12.18
CA VAL A 195 -5.31 7.50 -11.31
C VAL A 195 -6.53 7.14 -12.13
N TYR A 196 -7.13 5.97 -11.87
CA TYR A 196 -8.37 5.54 -12.53
C TYR A 196 -9.48 6.60 -12.41
N GLN A 197 -10.17 6.87 -13.52
CA GLN A 197 -11.21 7.89 -13.61
C GLN A 197 -12.57 7.29 -13.98
N SER A 198 -12.64 6.47 -15.04
CA SER A 198 -13.89 5.85 -15.47
C SER A 198 -13.64 4.64 -16.38
N MET A 199 -14.69 3.86 -16.61
CA MET A 199 -14.70 2.78 -17.57
C MET A 199 -15.83 2.94 -18.58
N LYS A 200 -15.65 2.37 -19.77
CA LYS A 200 -16.68 2.19 -20.79
C LYS A 200 -16.60 0.76 -21.35
N VAL A 201 -17.74 0.08 -21.41
CA VAL A 201 -17.84 -1.21 -22.13
C VAL A 201 -17.91 -0.93 -23.62
N ASP A 202 -17.08 -1.62 -24.40
CA ASP A 202 -17.02 -1.56 -25.85
C ASP A 202 -16.96 -2.98 -26.43
N GLY A 203 -18.12 -3.52 -26.81
CA GLY A 203 -18.28 -4.93 -27.18
C GLY A 203 -17.85 -5.86 -26.03
N ASN A 204 -16.85 -6.70 -26.30
CA ASN A 204 -16.28 -7.65 -25.34
C ASN A 204 -15.07 -7.08 -24.57
N LYS A 205 -14.86 -5.77 -24.61
CA LYS A 205 -13.73 -5.09 -23.96
C LYS A 205 -14.21 -4.01 -23.01
N ILE A 206 -13.37 -3.68 -22.04
CA ILE A 206 -13.55 -2.51 -21.18
C ILE A 206 -12.41 -1.53 -21.44
N VAL A 207 -12.76 -0.29 -21.78
CA VAL A 207 -11.84 0.82 -21.97
C VAL A 207 -11.81 1.66 -20.70
N LEU A 208 -10.65 1.76 -20.08
CA LEU A 208 -10.39 2.54 -18.87
C LEU A 208 -9.79 3.89 -19.21
N THR A 209 -10.27 4.94 -18.55
CA THR A 209 -9.68 6.28 -18.61
C THR A 209 -9.06 6.64 -17.26
N PHE A 210 -8.08 7.54 -17.32
CA PHE A 210 -7.30 7.97 -16.16
C PHE A 210 -7.31 9.49 -16.07
N LYS A 211 -7.12 10.02 -14.87
CA LYS A 211 -7.10 11.45 -14.61
C LYS A 211 -6.04 12.14 -15.48
N ALA A 212 -6.43 13.23 -16.15
CA ALA A 212 -5.53 14.03 -16.96
C ALA A 212 -4.29 14.45 -16.16
N GLY A 213 -3.11 14.28 -16.76
CA GLY A 213 -1.81 14.55 -16.11
C GLY A 213 -1.23 13.34 -15.37
N THR A 214 -1.97 12.24 -15.29
CA THR A 214 -1.51 10.95 -14.77
C THR A 214 -1.50 9.84 -15.84
N ASP A 215 -2.05 10.14 -17.02
CA ASP A 215 -2.33 9.27 -18.16
C ASP A 215 -1.19 9.21 -19.20
N ASP A 216 -0.02 9.76 -18.87
CA ASP A 216 1.19 9.61 -19.69
C ASP A 216 1.90 8.30 -19.31
N PHE A 217 1.42 7.19 -19.84
CA PHE A 217 1.88 5.86 -19.47
C PHE A 217 3.32 5.57 -19.90
N ALA A 218 4.06 4.84 -19.06
CA ALA A 218 5.31 4.23 -19.47
C ALA A 218 5.04 3.13 -20.52
N PRO A 219 5.78 3.08 -21.64
CA PRO A 219 5.64 2.02 -22.62
C PRO A 219 5.92 0.64 -22.00
N VAL A 220 5.06 -0.32 -22.30
CA VAL A 220 5.23 -1.71 -21.87
C VAL A 220 4.65 -2.63 -22.95
N ALA A 221 5.29 -3.78 -23.19
CA ALA A 221 4.86 -4.72 -24.22
C ALA A 221 3.50 -5.35 -23.89
N GLU A 222 3.28 -5.68 -22.63
CA GLU A 222 2.03 -6.27 -22.12
C GLU A 222 1.74 -5.73 -20.72
N LEU A 223 0.49 -5.30 -20.50
CA LEU A 223 0.03 -4.91 -19.17
C LEU A 223 -0.42 -6.13 -18.37
N LYS A 224 0.01 -6.18 -17.10
CA LYS A 224 -0.34 -7.22 -16.13
C LYS A 224 -1.21 -6.66 -15.00
N GLY A 225 -1.70 -7.54 -14.13
CA GLY A 225 -2.44 -7.17 -12.93
C GLY A 225 -3.94 -6.91 -13.14
N PHE A 226 -4.46 -7.14 -14.34
CA PHE A 226 -5.88 -6.91 -14.67
C PHE A 226 -6.72 -8.18 -14.54
N ALA A 227 -7.85 -8.07 -13.86
CA ALA A 227 -8.94 -9.05 -13.88
C ALA A 227 -10.22 -8.42 -14.44
N ILE A 228 -11.02 -9.21 -15.13
CA ILE A 228 -12.28 -8.79 -15.75
C ILE A 228 -13.44 -9.67 -15.26
N LYS A 229 -14.56 -9.05 -14.93
CA LYS A 229 -15.77 -9.70 -14.42
C LYS A 229 -16.79 -9.84 -15.54
N ASN A 230 -17.39 -11.02 -15.69
CA ASN A 230 -18.52 -11.23 -16.58
C ASN A 230 -19.86 -10.85 -15.93
N ALA A 231 -20.95 -10.84 -16.71
CA ALA A 231 -22.29 -10.53 -16.23
C ALA A 231 -22.81 -11.49 -15.13
N GLU A 232 -22.31 -12.73 -15.08
CA GLU A 232 -22.62 -13.71 -14.03
C GLU A 232 -21.80 -13.50 -12.75
N GLY A 233 -20.93 -12.49 -12.73
CA GLY A 233 -20.15 -12.08 -11.57
C GLY A 233 -18.86 -12.86 -11.33
N LYS A 234 -18.42 -13.69 -12.29
CA LYS A 234 -17.17 -14.44 -12.23
C LYS A 234 -16.00 -13.60 -12.72
N TRP A 235 -14.89 -13.64 -11.97
CA TRP A 235 -13.63 -13.00 -12.32
C TRP A 235 -12.73 -13.93 -13.12
N ALA A 236 -12.05 -13.39 -14.12
CA ALA A 236 -10.98 -14.05 -14.85
C ALA A 236 -9.81 -13.07 -15.05
N TRP A 237 -8.58 -13.59 -15.12
CA TRP A 237 -7.44 -12.78 -15.53
C TRP A 237 -7.66 -12.22 -16.93
N ALA A 238 -7.23 -11.00 -17.19
CA ALA A 238 -7.47 -10.30 -18.43
C ALA A 238 -6.17 -9.89 -19.11
N LYS A 239 -6.21 -9.88 -20.45
CA LYS A 239 -5.21 -9.19 -21.26
C LYS A 239 -5.49 -7.69 -21.18
N ALA A 240 -4.44 -6.89 -21.21
CA ALA A 240 -4.56 -5.45 -21.25
C ALA A 240 -3.47 -4.81 -22.12
N LYS A 241 -3.80 -3.67 -22.74
CA LYS A 241 -2.84 -2.86 -23.49
C LYS A 241 -3.15 -1.37 -23.40
N ILE A 242 -2.13 -0.56 -23.61
CA ILE A 242 -2.25 0.90 -23.69
C ILE A 242 -2.66 1.27 -25.12
N GLU A 243 -3.70 2.10 -25.26
CA GLU A 243 -4.08 2.73 -26.53
C GLU A 243 -4.18 4.25 -26.33
N GLY A 244 -3.10 4.96 -26.66
CA GLY A 244 -3.00 6.40 -26.40
C GLY A 244 -3.06 6.71 -24.90
N LYS A 245 -4.17 7.32 -24.46
CA LYS A 245 -4.42 7.72 -23.06
C LYS A 245 -5.40 6.80 -22.32
N THR A 246 -5.74 5.67 -22.92
CA THR A 246 -6.62 4.67 -22.31
C THR A 246 -5.91 3.33 -22.13
N VAL A 247 -6.48 2.50 -21.26
CA VAL A 247 -6.11 1.09 -21.13
C VAL A 247 -7.30 0.25 -21.57
N VAL A 248 -7.09 -0.66 -22.52
CA VAL A 248 -8.12 -1.57 -23.02
C VAL A 248 -7.90 -2.94 -22.39
N VAL A 249 -8.93 -3.48 -21.74
CA VAL A 249 -8.89 -4.73 -20.97
C VAL A 249 -9.90 -5.72 -21.54
N TRP A 250 -9.49 -6.98 -21.75
CA TRP A 250 -10.36 -8.01 -22.30
C TRP A 250 -9.92 -9.43 -21.91
N ASN A 251 -10.83 -10.39 -22.05
CA ASN A 251 -10.51 -11.81 -22.00
C ASN A 251 -11.31 -12.49 -23.13
N ASP A 252 -10.67 -13.34 -23.92
CA ASP A 252 -11.28 -13.95 -25.12
C ASP A 252 -12.47 -14.87 -24.78
N SER A 253 -12.54 -15.37 -23.54
CA SER A 253 -13.65 -16.17 -23.02
C SER A 253 -14.73 -15.35 -22.30
N VAL A 254 -14.55 -14.03 -22.12
CA VAL A 254 -15.53 -13.14 -21.46
C VAL A 254 -16.18 -12.25 -22.51
N THR A 255 -17.42 -12.58 -22.89
CA THR A 255 -18.15 -11.89 -23.97
C THR A 255 -18.92 -10.66 -23.51
N ASN A 256 -19.44 -10.66 -22.27
CA ASN A 256 -20.22 -9.58 -21.68
C ASN A 256 -19.54 -9.07 -20.39
N PRO A 257 -18.43 -8.32 -20.49
CA PRO A 257 -17.73 -7.84 -19.32
C PRO A 257 -18.48 -6.68 -18.64
N VAL A 258 -18.48 -6.66 -17.31
CA VAL A 258 -19.20 -5.65 -16.50
C VAL A 258 -18.31 -4.88 -15.54
N ALA A 259 -17.13 -5.40 -15.20
CA ALA A 259 -16.18 -4.71 -14.31
C ALA A 259 -14.73 -5.14 -14.54
N VAL A 260 -13.80 -4.29 -14.12
CA VAL A 260 -12.36 -4.55 -14.10
C VAL A 260 -11.81 -4.30 -12.69
N ARG A 261 -10.80 -5.08 -12.33
CA ARG A 261 -9.92 -4.83 -11.18
C ARG A 261 -8.49 -4.73 -11.67
N TYR A 262 -7.72 -3.81 -11.10
CA TYR A 262 -6.28 -3.70 -11.30
C TYR A 262 -5.57 -3.89 -9.97
N ASP A 263 -4.55 -4.76 -9.94
CA ASP A 263 -3.72 -5.08 -8.77
C ASP A 263 -4.53 -5.43 -7.51
N TRP A 264 -5.67 -6.10 -7.69
CA TRP A 264 -6.57 -6.51 -6.62
C TRP A 264 -6.13 -7.84 -5.98
N ALA A 265 -4.98 -7.81 -5.32
CA ALA A 265 -4.45 -8.94 -4.55
C ALA A 265 -3.51 -8.45 -3.43
N ASP A 266 -3.15 -9.35 -2.51
CA ASP A 266 -2.19 -9.05 -1.43
C ASP A 266 -0.80 -8.70 -2.01
N ASN A 267 -0.34 -9.50 -2.98
CA ASN A 267 0.92 -9.33 -3.69
C ASN A 267 0.74 -9.51 -5.22
N PRO A 268 0.26 -8.46 -5.90
CA PRO A 268 0.07 -8.47 -7.36
C PRO A 268 1.36 -8.14 -8.12
N ASP A 269 1.42 -8.48 -9.41
CA ASP A 269 2.56 -8.27 -10.31
C ASP A 269 2.28 -7.24 -11.43
N GLY A 270 1.29 -6.37 -11.23
CA GLY A 270 0.94 -5.33 -12.19
C GLY A 270 2.07 -4.34 -12.46
N ASN A 271 2.01 -3.75 -13.64
CA ASN A 271 3.08 -2.94 -14.19
C ASN A 271 2.58 -1.63 -14.83
N LEU A 272 1.36 -1.19 -14.51
CA LEU A 272 0.83 0.08 -15.00
C LEU A 272 1.52 1.24 -14.26
N LYS A 273 2.40 1.93 -14.97
CA LYS A 273 3.14 3.10 -14.48
C LYS A 273 2.99 4.27 -15.45
N ASN A 274 3.17 5.49 -14.95
CA ASN A 274 3.38 6.65 -15.82
C ASN A 274 4.86 6.77 -16.24
N LYS A 275 5.19 7.68 -17.17
CA LYS A 275 6.58 7.89 -17.63
C LYS A 275 7.55 8.38 -16.56
N THR A 276 7.06 8.89 -15.43
CA THR A 276 7.90 9.24 -14.27
C THR A 276 8.26 8.02 -13.41
N GLY A 277 7.71 6.84 -13.74
CA GLY A 277 7.95 5.60 -13.03
C GLY A 277 7.04 5.35 -11.83
N LEU A 278 6.05 6.24 -11.58
CA LEU A 278 5.11 6.08 -10.48
C LEU A 278 4.02 5.05 -10.83
N PRO A 279 3.77 4.05 -9.97
CA PRO A 279 2.76 3.02 -10.20
C PRO A 279 1.33 3.53 -9.98
N ALA A 280 0.39 2.93 -10.72
CA ALA A 280 -1.03 3.07 -10.42
C ALA A 280 -1.34 2.40 -9.07
N SER A 281 -2.26 3.01 -8.31
CA SER A 281 -2.87 2.34 -7.16
C SER A 281 -3.80 1.23 -7.65
N PRO A 282 -4.00 0.14 -6.88
CA PRO A 282 -5.11 -0.77 -7.11
C PRO A 282 -6.44 -0.04 -7.15
N PHE A 283 -7.35 -0.54 -7.97
CA PHE A 283 -8.72 -0.06 -8.06
C PHE A 283 -9.66 -1.18 -8.52
N THR A 284 -10.95 -1.00 -8.23
CA THR A 284 -12.06 -1.75 -8.80
C THR A 284 -13.00 -0.77 -9.51
N THR A 285 -13.67 -1.23 -10.56
CA THR A 285 -14.71 -0.47 -11.27
C THR A 285 -16.13 -0.88 -10.89
N GLU A 286 -16.27 -1.73 -9.87
CA GLU A 286 -17.56 -2.13 -9.28
C GLU A 286 -18.27 -0.98 -8.57
#